data_AF-A0A7Z1N6Y9-F1
#
_entry.id   AF-A0A7Z1N6Y9-F1
#
_cell.length_a   1.000
_cell.length_b   1.000
_cell.length_c   1.000
_cell.angle_alpha   90.00
_cell.angle_beta   90.00
_cell.angle_gamma   90.00
#
_symmetry.space_group_name_H-M   'P 1'
#
loop_
_entity.id
_entity.type
_entity.pdbx_description
1 polymer ?
#
loop_
_entity_poly.entity_id
_entity_poly.type
_entity_poly.pdbx_seq_one_letter_code
_entity_poly.pdbx_strand_id
1 'polypeptide(L)'
;MVNTLSDVNNTDNYGAGQIQVLEGLEAVRKRPGMYIGSTSERGLHHLVWEIVDNSIDEALAGYASHIEVVIEKDNWIKVTDNGRGIPVDIQEKMGRPAVEVILTVLHAGGKFGGGGYKVSGGLHGVGSSVVNALSQDLEVYVHRNGTIYHQAYKQGVPQFDLKEIGDTDKTGTAIRFKADKEIFTETTVYNYETLQKRIRELAFLNKG
;
A
#
# COMPACT_ATOMS: atom_id res chain seq x y z
N MET A 1 29.99 55.55 32.57
CA MET A 1 28.70 54.86 32.36
C MET A 1 29.02 53.44 31.93
N VAL A 2 28.72 52.47 32.80
CA VAL A 2 28.86 51.04 32.52
C VAL A 2 27.69 50.64 31.62
N ASN A 3 27.97 50.16 30.41
CA ASN A 3 26.95 49.65 29.51
C ASN A 3 26.91 48.12 29.66
N THR A 4 26.09 47.63 30.58
CA THR A 4 25.67 46.24 30.65
C THR A 4 24.58 46.02 29.60
N LEU A 5 24.92 45.39 28.49
CA LEU A 5 23.93 44.81 27.59
C LEU A 5 24.08 43.29 27.64
N SER A 6 23.29 42.75 28.58
CA SER A 6 22.52 41.50 28.50
C SER A 6 23.05 40.40 27.58
N ASP A 7 23.49 39.31 28.22
CA ASP A 7 23.63 37.97 27.67
C ASP A 7 22.46 37.59 26.76
N VAL A 8 22.73 37.43 25.46
CA VAL A 8 21.83 36.72 24.55
C VAL A 8 22.12 35.23 24.71
N ASN A 9 21.71 34.66 25.83
CA ASN A 9 21.55 33.20 25.96
C ASN A 9 20.16 32.84 25.45
N ASN A 10 19.98 32.87 24.13
CA ASN A 10 18.86 32.16 23.51
C ASN A 10 19.24 30.69 23.42
N THR A 11 19.26 30.01 24.57
CA THR A 11 19.26 28.55 24.61
C THR A 11 17.92 28.09 24.07
N ASP A 12 17.88 27.73 22.78
CA ASP A 12 16.79 26.98 22.18
C ASP A 12 16.42 25.83 23.12
N ASN A 13 15.22 25.92 23.68
CA ASN A 13 14.73 25.07 24.75
C ASN A 13 14.35 23.70 24.15
N TYR A 14 15.35 22.93 23.72
CA TYR A 14 15.20 21.57 23.23
C TYR A 14 14.86 20.64 24.38
N GLY A 15 13.56 20.43 24.57
CA GLY A 15 12.99 19.56 25.59
C GLY A 15 12.12 18.46 24.99
N ALA A 16 11.65 17.55 25.85
CA ALA A 16 10.87 16.37 25.43
C ALA A 16 9.64 16.72 24.57
N GLY A 17 9.01 17.88 24.76
CA GLY A 17 7.85 18.33 23.97
C GLY A 17 8.16 18.66 22.50
N GLN A 18 9.44 18.76 22.11
CA GLN A 18 9.84 18.92 20.71
C GLN A 18 10.06 17.58 19.99
N ILE A 19 10.00 16.46 20.71
CA ILE A 19 10.06 15.13 20.11
C ILE A 19 8.70 14.80 19.50
N GLN A 20 8.63 14.76 18.18
CA GLN A 20 7.43 14.33 17.46
C GLN A 20 7.48 12.82 17.20
N VAL A 21 6.42 12.12 17.61
CA VAL A 21 6.18 10.72 17.25
C VAL A 21 5.15 10.72 16.12
N LEU A 22 5.48 10.06 15.01
CA LEU A 22 4.57 9.87 13.88
C LEU A 22 3.97 8.47 14.00
N GLU A 23 2.65 8.38 14.11
CA GLU A 23 1.96 7.11 14.32
C GLU A 23 1.46 6.50 12.99
N GLY A 24 1.49 5.17 12.92
CA GLY A 24 0.95 4.42 11.79
C GLY A 24 1.48 4.89 10.42
N LEU A 25 0.56 5.27 9.54
CA LEU A 25 0.87 5.68 8.17
C LEU A 25 1.28 7.15 8.02
N GLU A 26 1.22 7.95 9.09
CA GLU A 26 1.66 9.35 9.06
C GLU A 26 3.15 9.46 8.71
N ALA A 27 3.97 8.55 9.24
CA ALA A 27 5.40 8.48 8.95
C ALA A 27 5.68 8.29 7.45
N VAL A 28 4.88 7.46 6.78
CA VAL A 28 4.99 7.20 5.33
C VAL A 28 4.71 8.47 4.54
N ARG A 29 3.60 9.17 4.85
CA ARG A 29 3.22 10.42 4.18
C ARG A 29 4.22 11.54 4.43
N LYS A 30 4.82 11.60 5.62
CA LYS A 30 5.82 12.61 5.98
C LYS A 30 7.19 12.38 5.33
N ARG A 31 7.52 11.12 5.02
CA ARG A 31 8.82 10.69 4.47
C ARG A 31 8.66 9.65 3.34
N PRO A 32 7.92 9.95 2.26
CA PRO A 32 7.59 8.97 1.22
C PRO A 32 8.82 8.39 0.53
N GLY A 33 9.87 9.20 0.33
CA GLY A 33 11.12 8.74 -0.30
C GLY A 33 11.82 7.60 0.45
N MET A 34 11.60 7.45 1.76
CA MET A 34 12.14 6.32 2.52
C MET A 34 11.48 4.98 2.15
N TYR A 35 10.23 5.03 1.66
CA TYR A 35 9.43 3.85 1.36
C TYR A 35 9.36 3.53 -0.13
N ILE A 36 9.29 4.56 -0.98
CA ILE A 36 9.12 4.41 -2.45
C ILE A 36 10.27 5.02 -3.26
N GLY A 37 11.36 5.42 -2.59
CA GLY A 37 12.58 5.96 -3.21
C GLY A 37 12.48 7.43 -3.65
N SER A 38 11.39 7.82 -4.32
CA SER A 38 11.13 9.21 -4.74
C SER A 38 9.63 9.51 -4.82
N THR A 39 9.24 10.78 -4.90
CA THR A 39 7.86 11.21 -5.23
C THR A 39 7.73 11.70 -6.68
N SER A 40 8.70 11.35 -7.51
CA SER A 40 8.67 11.57 -8.96
C SER A 40 7.90 10.45 -9.67
N GLU A 41 7.86 10.49 -11.00
CA GLU A 41 7.26 9.45 -11.84
C GLU A 41 7.73 8.02 -11.45
N ARG A 42 8.99 7.84 -11.04
CA ARG A 42 9.51 6.53 -10.62
C ARG A 42 8.78 5.99 -9.40
N GLY A 43 8.62 6.81 -8.36
CA GLY A 43 7.90 6.42 -7.15
C GLY A 43 6.40 6.25 -7.38
N LEU A 44 5.83 7.02 -8.31
CA LEU A 44 4.44 6.87 -8.72
C LEU A 44 4.18 5.47 -9.30
N HIS A 45 5.04 5.03 -10.23
CA HIS A 45 4.97 3.68 -10.78
C HIS A 45 5.31 2.60 -9.74
N HIS A 46 6.18 2.92 -8.76
CA HIS A 46 6.49 2.03 -7.65
C HIS A 46 5.24 1.61 -6.87
N LEU A 47 4.25 2.50 -6.71
CA LEU A 47 2.98 2.13 -6.10
C LEU A 47 2.29 0.98 -6.84
N VAL A 48 2.37 0.96 -8.16
CA VAL A 48 1.78 -0.11 -8.99
C VAL A 48 2.54 -1.41 -8.77
N TRP A 49 3.88 -1.36 -8.69
CA TRP A 49 4.72 -2.54 -8.48
C TRP A 49 4.42 -3.22 -7.16
N GLU A 50 4.22 -2.48 -6.08
CA GLU A 50 3.91 -3.07 -4.77
C GLU A 50 2.62 -3.90 -4.79
N ILE A 51 1.62 -3.50 -5.58
CA ILE A 51 0.36 -4.26 -5.71
C ILE A 51 0.51 -5.42 -6.70
N VAL A 52 1.20 -5.20 -7.82
CA VAL A 52 1.47 -6.25 -8.81
C VAL A 52 2.34 -7.36 -8.22
N ASP A 53 3.38 -7.04 -7.47
CA ASP A 53 4.29 -8.02 -6.86
C ASP A 53 3.55 -8.88 -5.82
N ASN A 54 2.58 -8.31 -5.09
CA ASN A 54 1.70 -9.12 -4.23
C ASN A 54 0.84 -10.10 -5.02
N SER A 55 0.37 -9.71 -6.20
CA SER A 55 -0.39 -10.58 -7.11
C SER A 55 0.51 -11.68 -7.70
N ILE A 56 1.75 -11.34 -8.06
CA ILE A 56 2.77 -12.29 -8.54
C ILE A 56 3.13 -13.30 -7.45
N ASP A 57 3.20 -12.88 -6.18
CA ASP A 57 3.44 -13.82 -5.07
C ASP A 57 2.33 -14.88 -4.94
N GLU A 58 1.07 -14.54 -5.26
CA GLU A 58 0.00 -15.54 -5.37
C GLU A 58 0.22 -16.50 -6.55
N ALA A 59 0.74 -16.00 -7.67
CA ALA A 59 1.06 -16.83 -8.84
C ALA A 59 2.24 -17.77 -8.55
N LEU A 60 3.30 -17.27 -7.91
CA LEU A 60 4.45 -18.06 -7.46
C LEU A 60 4.06 -19.14 -6.45
N ALA A 61 3.03 -18.88 -5.64
CA ALA A 61 2.46 -19.86 -4.72
C ALA A 61 1.50 -20.85 -5.40
N GLY A 62 1.21 -20.68 -6.69
CA GLY A 62 0.38 -21.57 -7.51
C GLY A 62 -1.12 -21.32 -7.40
N TYR A 63 -1.54 -20.16 -6.90
CA TYR A 63 -2.96 -19.83 -6.69
C TYR A 63 -3.52 -18.85 -7.71
N ALA A 64 -2.71 -17.93 -8.24
CA ALA A 64 -3.12 -17.01 -9.29
C ALA A 64 -2.60 -17.48 -10.66
N SER A 65 -3.45 -17.38 -11.67
CA SER A 65 -3.13 -17.64 -13.08
C SER A 65 -3.39 -16.43 -13.98
N HIS A 66 -4.06 -15.40 -13.48
CA HIS A 66 -4.38 -14.18 -14.20
C HIS A 66 -4.21 -12.96 -13.30
N ILE A 67 -3.49 -11.96 -13.80
CA ILE A 67 -3.32 -10.66 -13.16
C ILE A 67 -3.61 -9.61 -14.23
N GLU A 68 -4.52 -8.70 -13.92
CA GLU A 68 -4.92 -7.59 -14.78
C GLU A 68 -4.52 -6.27 -14.14
N VAL A 69 -3.87 -5.39 -14.91
CA VAL A 69 -3.55 -4.02 -14.50
C VAL A 69 -4.22 -3.06 -15.48
N VAL A 70 -5.11 -2.22 -14.96
CA VAL A 70 -5.87 -1.24 -15.74
C VAL A 70 -5.53 0.16 -15.28
N ILE A 71 -5.16 1.02 -16.23
CA ILE A 71 -5.18 2.47 -16.05
C ILE A 71 -6.58 2.94 -16.42
N GLU A 72 -7.38 3.27 -15.42
CA GLU A 72 -8.73 3.76 -15.62
C GLU A 72 -8.71 5.28 -15.87
N LYS A 73 -9.90 5.84 -16.15
CA LYS A 73 -10.09 7.29 -16.29
C LYS A 73 -9.57 8.02 -15.05
N ASP A 74 -9.03 9.22 -15.25
CA ASP A 74 -8.49 10.09 -14.18
C ASP A 74 -7.29 9.50 -13.41
N ASN A 75 -6.52 8.62 -14.07
CA ASN A 75 -5.32 7.97 -13.53
C ASN A 75 -5.57 7.17 -12.25
N TRP A 76 -6.73 6.53 -12.16
CA TRP A 76 -6.92 5.43 -11.23
C TRP A 76 -6.18 4.21 -11.74
N ILE A 77 -5.51 3.50 -10.84
CA ILE A 77 -4.93 2.18 -11.13
C ILE A 77 -5.81 1.13 -10.47
N LYS A 78 -6.13 0.08 -11.22
CA LYS A 78 -6.76 -1.12 -10.70
C LYS A 78 -5.90 -2.32 -11.03
N VAL A 79 -5.52 -3.07 -9.99
CA VAL A 79 -4.85 -4.36 -10.12
C VAL A 79 -5.79 -5.43 -9.61
N THR A 80 -6.05 -6.45 -10.43
CA THR A 80 -6.93 -7.56 -10.08
C THR A 80 -6.18 -8.88 -10.28
N ASP A 81 -6.18 -9.74 -9.27
CA ASP A 81 -5.68 -11.11 -9.35
C ASP A 81 -6.82 -12.12 -9.11
N ASN A 82 -6.63 -13.36 -9.56
CA ASN A 82 -7.51 -14.48 -9.25
C ASN A 82 -6.88 -15.45 -8.22
N GLY A 83 -6.05 -14.94 -7.31
CA GLY A 83 -5.42 -15.72 -6.25
C GLY A 83 -6.41 -16.13 -5.16
N ARG A 84 -5.89 -16.40 -3.95
CA ARG A 84 -6.72 -16.85 -2.81
C ARG A 84 -7.64 -15.77 -2.24
N GLY A 85 -7.38 -14.50 -2.55
CA GLY A 85 -7.97 -13.35 -1.87
C GLY A 85 -7.30 -13.09 -0.50
N ILE A 86 -7.12 -11.83 -0.15
CA ILE A 86 -6.56 -11.44 1.15
C ILE A 86 -7.44 -11.97 2.29
N PRO A 87 -6.90 -12.46 3.42
CA PRO A 87 -7.72 -12.91 4.54
C PRO A 87 -8.64 -11.80 5.07
N VAL A 88 -9.90 -12.16 5.33
CA VAL A 88 -10.95 -11.25 5.81
C VAL A 88 -11.29 -11.46 7.28
N ASP A 89 -10.85 -12.57 7.85
CA ASP A 89 -11.04 -12.91 9.26
C ASP A 89 -10.34 -11.90 10.18
N ILE A 90 -10.80 -11.82 11.42
CA ILE A 90 -10.22 -10.93 12.43
C ILE A 90 -8.79 -11.37 12.75
N GLN A 91 -7.84 -10.44 12.65
CA GLN A 91 -6.49 -10.64 13.15
C GLN A 91 -6.50 -10.45 14.66
N GLU A 92 -6.22 -11.52 15.41
CA GLU A 92 -6.43 -11.59 16.87
C GLU A 92 -5.75 -10.48 17.68
N LYS A 93 -4.51 -10.08 17.32
CA LYS A 93 -3.76 -9.07 18.06
C LYS A 93 -4.29 -7.65 17.85
N MET A 94 -4.82 -7.38 16.66
CA MET A 94 -5.32 -6.07 16.27
C MET A 94 -6.82 -5.92 16.51
N GLY A 95 -7.56 -7.03 16.60
CA GLY A 95 -9.03 -7.00 16.73
C GLY A 95 -9.74 -6.41 15.51
N ARG A 96 -9.08 -6.41 14.35
CA ARG A 96 -9.57 -5.86 13.08
C ARG A 96 -9.44 -6.89 11.95
N PRO A 97 -10.24 -6.81 10.89
CA PRO A 97 -10.10 -7.70 9.72
C PRO A 97 -8.67 -7.66 9.17
N ALA A 98 -8.12 -8.82 8.81
CA ALA A 98 -6.73 -8.92 8.35
C ALA A 98 -6.45 -8.06 7.11
N VAL A 99 -7.42 -7.94 6.18
CA VAL A 99 -7.35 -7.01 5.03
C VAL A 99 -7.18 -5.55 5.46
N GLU A 100 -7.81 -5.13 6.55
CA GLU A 100 -7.61 -3.78 7.08
C GLU A 100 -6.22 -3.64 7.69
N VAL A 101 -5.79 -4.62 8.47
CA VAL A 101 -4.48 -4.61 9.14
C VAL A 101 -3.35 -4.48 8.13
N ILE A 102 -3.34 -5.27 7.05
CA ILE A 102 -2.26 -5.19 6.04
C ILE A 102 -2.24 -3.86 5.25
N LEU A 103 -3.37 -3.14 5.20
CA LEU A 103 -3.50 -1.86 4.50
C LEU A 103 -3.25 -0.66 5.42
N THR A 104 -3.25 -0.84 6.74
CA THR A 104 -3.16 0.26 7.72
C THR A 104 -1.97 0.16 8.66
N VAL A 105 -1.35 -1.01 8.76
CA VAL A 105 -0.24 -1.27 9.68
C VAL A 105 1.03 -1.59 8.88
N LEU A 106 2.11 -0.89 9.22
CA LEU A 106 3.44 -1.21 8.70
C LEU A 106 3.96 -2.49 9.34
N HIS A 107 4.73 -3.27 8.57
CA HIS A 107 5.30 -4.55 8.99
C HIS A 107 4.26 -5.59 9.39
N ALA A 108 3.10 -5.57 8.71
CA ALA A 108 2.06 -6.58 8.84
C ALA A 108 1.93 -7.39 7.55
N GLY A 109 2.01 -8.72 7.65
CA GLY A 109 1.88 -9.60 6.47
C GLY A 109 2.17 -11.07 6.76
N GLY A 110 1.80 -11.94 5.83
CA GLY A 110 1.99 -13.39 5.92
C GLY A 110 3.34 -13.90 5.42
N LYS A 111 4.25 -13.00 5.01
CA LYS A 111 5.50 -13.31 4.29
C LYS A 111 6.75 -13.34 5.19
N PHE A 112 6.58 -13.41 6.51
CA PHE A 112 7.69 -13.44 7.49
C PHE A 112 8.22 -14.86 7.81
N GLY A 113 8.01 -15.85 6.94
CA GLY A 113 8.48 -17.22 7.12
C GLY A 113 7.50 -18.19 7.80
N GLY A 114 6.27 -17.76 8.11
CA GLY A 114 5.24 -18.57 8.79
C GLY A 114 4.47 -19.57 7.89
N GLY A 115 4.89 -19.82 6.65
CA GLY A 115 4.30 -20.83 5.76
C GLY A 115 3.24 -20.33 4.78
N GLY A 116 2.84 -19.05 4.80
CA GLY A 116 1.86 -18.49 3.85
C GLY A 116 2.34 -18.44 2.39
N TYR A 117 3.65 -18.34 2.20
CA TYR A 117 4.35 -18.36 0.91
C TYR A 117 5.68 -19.10 1.07
N LYS A 118 5.96 -20.06 0.17
CA LYS A 118 7.23 -20.81 0.18
C LYS A 118 8.38 -19.99 -0.42
N VAL A 119 8.08 -19.13 -1.38
CA VAL A 119 8.95 -18.12 -1.99
C VAL A 119 8.08 -16.89 -2.27
N SER A 120 8.57 -15.70 -1.96
CA SER A 120 7.90 -14.43 -2.28
C SER A 120 8.91 -13.32 -2.50
N GLY A 121 8.61 -12.37 -3.39
CA GLY A 121 9.38 -11.15 -3.59
C GLY A 121 9.17 -10.14 -2.44
N GLY A 122 7.95 -10.07 -1.90
CA GLY A 122 7.63 -9.22 -0.76
C GLY A 122 8.10 -9.84 0.56
N LEU A 123 8.89 -9.10 1.35
CA LEU A 123 9.41 -9.58 2.66
C LEU A 123 9.23 -8.59 3.81
N HIS A 124 8.98 -7.32 3.53
CA HIS A 124 8.98 -6.27 4.56
C HIS A 124 7.62 -6.05 5.24
N GLY A 125 6.53 -6.48 4.61
CA GLY A 125 5.15 -6.28 5.10
C GLY A 125 4.72 -4.80 5.12
N VAL A 126 5.18 -4.00 4.16
CA VAL A 126 4.85 -2.55 4.08
C VAL A 126 4.22 -2.11 2.76
N GLY A 127 4.33 -2.92 1.69
CA GLY A 127 3.97 -2.48 0.33
C GLY A 127 2.55 -1.91 0.20
N SER A 128 1.54 -2.73 0.50
CA SER A 128 0.13 -2.32 0.37
C SER A 128 -0.26 -1.18 1.31
N SER A 129 0.29 -1.16 2.53
CA SER A 129 0.03 -0.07 3.48
C SER A 129 0.71 1.24 3.07
N VAL A 130 1.88 1.18 2.43
CA VAL A 130 2.53 2.35 1.80
C VAL A 130 1.69 2.86 0.63
N VAL A 131 1.19 1.98 -0.25
CA VAL A 131 0.30 2.37 -1.35
C VAL A 131 -0.96 3.05 -0.81
N ASN A 132 -1.57 2.50 0.24
CA ASN A 132 -2.74 3.10 0.89
C ASN A 132 -2.41 4.48 1.48
N ALA A 133 -1.29 4.61 2.19
CA ALA A 133 -0.86 5.87 2.79
C ALA A 133 -0.64 6.98 1.76
N LEU A 134 -0.08 6.64 0.60
CA LEU A 134 0.31 7.58 -0.46
C LEU A 134 -0.77 7.76 -1.54
N SER A 135 -1.95 7.17 -1.33
CA SER A 135 -3.11 7.36 -2.20
C SER A 135 -4.07 8.38 -1.59
N GLN A 136 -4.67 9.22 -2.43
CA GLN A 136 -5.79 10.05 -2.02
C GLN A 136 -6.96 9.14 -1.61
N ASP A 137 -7.26 8.15 -2.45
CA ASP A 137 -8.33 7.19 -2.29
C ASP A 137 -7.83 5.80 -2.66
N LEU A 138 -8.21 4.78 -1.88
CA LEU A 138 -7.96 3.36 -2.18
C LEU A 138 -9.21 2.55 -1.86
N GLU A 139 -9.55 1.62 -2.75
CA GLU A 139 -10.61 0.62 -2.58
C GLU A 139 -10.01 -0.78 -2.70
N VAL A 140 -10.46 -1.69 -1.85
CA VAL A 140 -10.12 -3.11 -1.94
C VAL A 140 -11.38 -3.94 -2.02
N TYR A 141 -11.40 -4.86 -2.97
CA TYR A 141 -12.44 -5.86 -3.15
C TYR A 141 -11.81 -7.24 -3.00
N VAL A 142 -12.33 -8.05 -2.08
CA VAL A 142 -11.84 -9.42 -1.85
C VAL A 142 -12.96 -10.40 -2.19
N HIS A 143 -12.69 -11.31 -3.11
CA HIS A 143 -13.56 -12.44 -3.40
C HIS A 143 -13.01 -13.65 -2.64
N ARG A 144 -13.75 -14.13 -1.63
CA ARG A 144 -13.30 -15.23 -0.77
C ARG A 144 -14.50 -15.88 -0.08
N ASN A 145 -14.46 -17.19 0.13
CA ASN A 145 -15.49 -17.94 0.85
C ASN A 145 -16.92 -17.79 0.30
N GLY A 146 -17.07 -17.53 -1.01
CA GLY A 146 -18.38 -17.32 -1.64
C GLY A 146 -18.91 -15.87 -1.54
N THR A 147 -18.17 -14.96 -0.91
CA THR A 147 -18.60 -13.59 -0.62
C THR A 147 -17.65 -12.56 -1.22
N ILE A 148 -18.20 -11.42 -1.63
CA ILE A 148 -17.48 -10.22 -2.04
C ILE A 148 -17.41 -9.28 -0.85
N TYR A 149 -16.18 -9.01 -0.39
CA TYR A 149 -15.90 -8.04 0.66
C TYR A 149 -15.37 -6.75 0.06
N HIS A 150 -15.72 -5.61 0.66
CA HIS A 150 -15.27 -4.30 0.21
C HIS A 150 -14.91 -3.38 1.39
N GLN A 151 -13.78 -2.68 1.24
CA GLN A 151 -13.37 -1.60 2.13
C GLN A 151 -12.77 -0.45 1.31
N ALA A 152 -12.98 0.78 1.76
CA ALA A 152 -12.42 1.98 1.15
C ALA A 152 -11.64 2.80 2.17
N TYR A 153 -10.65 3.53 1.67
CA TYR A 153 -9.72 4.33 2.45
C TYR A 153 -9.50 5.69 1.81
N LYS A 154 -9.24 6.68 2.66
CA LYS A 154 -8.80 8.01 2.25
C LYS A 154 -7.51 8.36 2.97
N GLN A 155 -6.42 8.57 2.22
CA GLN A 155 -5.09 8.85 2.77
C GLN A 155 -4.66 7.84 3.87
N GLY A 156 -4.91 6.55 3.64
CA GLY A 156 -4.59 5.48 4.60
C GLY A 156 -5.65 5.21 5.67
N VAL A 157 -6.68 6.05 5.80
CA VAL A 157 -7.69 5.93 6.87
C VAL A 157 -8.91 5.15 6.37
N PRO A 158 -9.36 4.07 7.04
CA PRO A 158 -10.59 3.36 6.68
C PRO A 158 -11.80 4.30 6.71
N GLN A 159 -12.64 4.24 5.69
CA GLN A 159 -13.87 5.04 5.60
C GLN A 159 -15.09 4.34 6.23
N PHE A 160 -15.00 3.02 6.40
CA PHE A 160 -15.98 2.17 7.05
C PHE A 160 -15.36 0.81 7.39
N ASP A 161 -15.98 0.06 8.31
CA ASP A 161 -15.64 -1.34 8.58
C ASP A 161 -15.86 -2.22 7.34
N LEU A 162 -15.09 -3.30 7.20
CA LEU A 162 -15.18 -4.24 6.07
C LEU A 162 -16.63 -4.70 5.85
N LYS A 163 -17.15 -4.50 4.63
CA LYS A 163 -18.53 -4.84 4.27
C LYS A 163 -18.58 -6.07 3.40
N GLU A 164 -19.59 -6.92 3.62
CA GLU A 164 -20.05 -7.90 2.64
C GLU A 164 -20.99 -7.19 1.67
N ILE A 165 -20.71 -7.26 0.37
CA ILE A 165 -21.43 -6.51 -0.67
C ILE A 165 -22.09 -7.39 -1.74
N GLY A 166 -21.97 -8.72 -1.62
CA GLY A 166 -22.63 -9.68 -2.51
C GLY A 166 -21.98 -11.05 -2.48
N ASP A 167 -22.54 -11.97 -3.27
CA ASP A 167 -22.04 -13.34 -3.42
C ASP A 167 -21.14 -13.46 -4.67
N THR A 168 -20.25 -14.46 -4.68
CA THR A 168 -19.34 -14.74 -5.80
C THR A 168 -18.96 -16.21 -5.86
N ASP A 169 -18.73 -16.73 -7.07
CA ASP A 169 -18.13 -18.05 -7.32
C ASP A 169 -16.62 -17.98 -7.56
N LYS A 170 -16.03 -16.78 -7.45
CA LYS A 170 -14.62 -16.49 -7.72
C LYS A 170 -13.80 -16.32 -6.44
N THR A 171 -12.49 -16.41 -6.60
CA THR A 171 -11.51 -15.97 -5.60
C THR A 171 -10.59 -14.91 -6.19
N GLY A 172 -10.00 -14.08 -5.32
CA GLY A 172 -8.98 -13.12 -5.71
C GLY A 172 -9.13 -11.77 -5.04
N THR A 173 -8.24 -10.85 -5.37
CA THR A 173 -8.24 -9.49 -4.85
C THR A 173 -8.24 -8.49 -5.99
N ALA A 174 -9.03 -7.42 -5.85
CA ALA A 174 -8.85 -6.20 -6.64
C ALA A 174 -8.50 -5.04 -5.71
N ILE A 175 -7.36 -4.40 -5.96
CA ILE A 175 -7.00 -3.13 -5.31
C ILE A 175 -7.06 -2.04 -6.37
N ARG A 176 -7.80 -0.98 -6.06
CA ARG A 176 -7.99 0.19 -6.92
C ARG A 176 -7.57 1.43 -6.15
N PHE A 177 -6.66 2.23 -6.68
CA PHE A 177 -6.15 3.40 -5.97
C PHE A 177 -5.89 4.60 -6.87
N LYS A 178 -5.92 5.78 -6.26
CA LYS A 178 -5.59 7.06 -6.89
C LYS A 178 -4.46 7.73 -6.11
N ALA A 179 -3.32 7.94 -6.74
CA ALA A 179 -2.17 8.58 -6.10
C ALA A 179 -2.53 9.97 -5.53
N ASP A 180 -1.98 10.29 -4.37
CA ASP A 180 -2.23 11.57 -3.70
C ASP A 180 -1.44 12.70 -4.37
N LYS A 181 -2.15 13.66 -4.97
CA LYS A 181 -1.54 14.84 -5.63
C LYS A 181 -0.81 15.77 -4.66
N GLU A 182 -1.07 15.68 -3.35
CA GLU A 182 -0.31 16.42 -2.33
C GLU A 182 1.08 15.82 -2.11
N ILE A 183 1.25 14.53 -2.40
CA ILE A 183 2.53 13.81 -2.29
C ILE A 183 3.26 13.81 -3.64
N PHE A 184 2.55 13.49 -4.73
CA PHE A 184 3.10 13.39 -6.08
C PHE A 184 2.86 14.69 -6.85
N THR A 185 3.68 15.70 -6.57
CA THR A 185 3.53 17.05 -7.13
C THR A 185 4.10 17.18 -8.55
N GLU A 186 5.02 16.31 -8.95
CA GLU A 186 5.60 16.31 -10.30
C GLU A 186 4.62 15.77 -11.34
N THR A 187 3.98 14.64 -11.05
CA THR A 187 2.97 14.02 -11.92
C THR A 187 2.11 13.04 -11.13
N THR A 188 0.84 12.93 -11.53
CA THR A 188 -0.07 11.84 -11.14
C THR A 188 -0.53 11.03 -12.36
N VAL A 189 0.12 11.24 -13.51
CA VAL A 189 -0.20 10.57 -14.77
C VAL A 189 0.73 9.37 -14.94
N TYR A 190 0.14 8.19 -15.10
CA TYR A 190 0.91 6.96 -15.31
C TYR A 190 1.35 6.81 -16.77
N ASN A 191 2.55 6.31 -16.96
CA ASN A 191 3.13 6.04 -18.27
C ASN A 191 2.83 4.59 -18.67
N TYR A 192 1.98 4.42 -19.68
CA TYR A 192 1.57 3.10 -20.15
C TYR A 192 2.75 2.24 -20.62
N GLU A 193 3.72 2.80 -21.35
CA GLU A 193 4.86 2.05 -21.88
C GLU A 193 5.76 1.50 -20.75
N THR A 194 5.94 2.30 -19.69
CA THR A 194 6.68 1.88 -18.49
C THR A 194 5.99 0.72 -17.80
N LEU A 195 4.67 0.83 -17.59
CA LEU A 195 3.84 -0.25 -17.04
C LEU A 195 3.91 -1.51 -17.90
N GLN A 196 3.63 -1.37 -19.19
CA GLN A 196 3.57 -2.47 -20.14
C GLN A 196 4.91 -3.20 -20.28
N LYS A 197 6.03 -2.48 -20.32
CA LYS A 197 7.37 -3.09 -20.39
C LYS A 197 7.64 -3.96 -19.17
N ARG A 198 7.42 -3.42 -17.96
CA ARG A 198 7.68 -4.15 -16.71
C ARG A 198 6.76 -5.35 -16.55
N ILE A 199 5.47 -5.20 -16.84
CA ILE A 199 4.49 -6.30 -16.78
C ILE A 199 4.87 -7.40 -17.76
N ARG A 200 5.33 -7.06 -18.97
CA ARG A 200 5.84 -8.04 -19.94
C ARG A 200 7.07 -8.77 -19.41
N GLU A 201 8.02 -8.08 -18.79
CA GLU A 201 9.19 -8.70 -18.15
C GLU A 201 8.76 -9.70 -17.05
N LEU A 202 7.81 -9.30 -16.20
CA LEU A 202 7.26 -10.17 -15.16
C LEU A 202 6.56 -11.40 -15.74
N ALA A 203 5.80 -11.25 -16.84
CA ALA A 203 5.16 -12.37 -17.52
C ALA A 203 6.19 -13.37 -18.09
N PHE A 204 7.34 -12.90 -18.59
CA PHE A 204 8.41 -13.81 -19.02
C PHE A 204 9.06 -14.59 -17.86
N LEU A 205 9.15 -13.98 -16.67
CA LEU A 205 9.75 -14.59 -15.49
C LEU A 205 8.81 -15.56 -14.77
N ASN A 206 7.50 -15.42 -14.97
CA ASN A 206 6.46 -16.20 -14.31
C ASN A 206 5.70 -17.03 -15.35
N LYS A 207 6.19 -18.25 -15.60
CA LYS A 207 5.60 -19.16 -16.58
C LYS A 207 4.17 -19.56 -16.16
N GLY A 208 3.18 -19.24 -16.99
CA GLY A 208 1.76 -19.56 -16.81
C GLY A 208 0.96 -19.23 -18.06
#